data_AF-A0A973EFD9-F1
#
_entry.id   AF-A0A973EFD9-F1
#
_cell.length_a   1.000
_cell.length_b   1.000
_cell.length_c   1.000
_cell.angle_alpha   90.00
_cell.angle_beta   90.00
_cell.angle_gamma   90.00
#
_symmetry.space_group_name_H-M   'P 1'
#
loop_
_entity.id
_entity.type
_entity.pdbx_description
1 polymer ?
#
loop_
_entity_poly.entity_id
_entity_poly.type
_entity_poly.pdbx_seq_one_letter_code
_entity_poly.pdbx_strand_id
1 'polypeptide(L)'
;SDKRDFLRGFGYQGGAGRDGWSRAVAELGVGGKFKDAMSRPGGWSIGATAFGEMLPYHENRVWLDEERLDKWGMPVLAIDCEMKENEQLMRKAMMDDMAEILEAAGARNVHTWDSGYWPGMGIHEMGTARMGRDPATSVLNEWNQVWDAKNVFVTDGSFMTSNACQNPSLTYMAFTARAADYAVEELKRRNL
;
A
#
# COMPACT_ATOMS: atom_id res chain seq x y z
N SER A 1 4.04 21.85 18.31
CA SER A 1 3.23 20.63 18.10
C SER A 1 2.47 20.87 16.82
N ASP A 2 3.00 20.37 15.71
CA ASP A 2 2.38 20.51 14.40
C ASP A 2 1.05 19.72 14.40
N LYS A 3 -0.07 20.42 14.55
CA LYS A 3 -1.39 19.80 14.55
C LYS A 3 -1.80 19.65 13.10
N ARG A 4 -1.63 18.45 12.56
CA ARG A 4 -2.15 18.09 11.25
C ARG A 4 -3.68 17.97 11.32
N ASP A 5 -4.36 18.35 10.25
CA ASP A 5 -5.82 18.27 10.12
C ASP A 5 -6.32 16.87 9.73
N PHE A 6 -5.44 15.87 9.76
CA PHE A 6 -5.74 14.46 9.52
C PHE A 6 -5.14 13.60 10.63
N LEU A 7 -5.71 12.40 10.80
CA LEU A 7 -5.21 11.35 11.67
C LEU A 7 -4.23 10.46 10.92
N ARG A 8 -3.31 9.83 11.69
CA ARG A 8 -2.27 8.93 11.19
C ARG A 8 -1.24 9.66 10.35
N GLY A 9 -0.59 8.96 9.43
CA GLY A 9 0.54 9.51 8.67
C GLY A 9 0.79 8.78 7.38
N PHE A 10 1.84 9.23 6.71
CA PHE A 10 2.24 8.77 5.41
C PHE A 10 3.76 8.56 5.35
N GLY A 11 4.20 7.83 4.35
CA GLY A 11 5.59 7.61 4.02
C GLY A 11 5.85 7.86 2.54
N TYR A 12 7.12 8.02 2.18
CA TYR A 12 7.53 8.24 0.80
C TYR A 12 8.42 7.11 0.31
N GLN A 13 8.26 6.77 -0.96
CA GLN A 13 9.16 5.89 -1.68
C GLN A 13 9.53 6.54 -3.00
N GLY A 14 10.80 6.50 -3.35
CA GLY A 14 11.28 7.26 -4.47
C GLY A 14 12.66 6.87 -4.89
N GLY A 15 13.20 7.66 -5.79
CA GLY A 15 14.53 7.45 -6.32
C GLY A 15 15.05 8.70 -6.99
N ALA A 16 16.33 8.65 -7.30
CA ALA A 16 16.98 9.62 -8.15
C ALA A 16 17.56 8.89 -9.36
N GLY A 17 17.48 9.52 -10.51
CA GLY A 17 17.94 8.96 -11.77
C GLY A 17 18.48 10.05 -12.67
N ARG A 18 19.27 9.62 -13.65
CA ARG A 18 19.74 10.50 -14.71
C ARG A 18 19.12 10.06 -16.03
N ASP A 19 18.77 11.03 -16.88
CA ASP A 19 18.26 10.72 -18.22
C ASP A 19 19.26 9.85 -19.00
N GLY A 20 18.74 8.72 -19.49
CA GLY A 20 19.48 7.79 -20.33
C GLY A 20 19.65 8.29 -21.76
N TRP A 21 20.12 7.41 -22.65
CA TRP A 21 20.27 7.69 -24.09
C TRP A 21 18.92 7.96 -24.79
N SER A 22 17.81 7.48 -24.22
CA SER A 22 16.47 7.65 -24.75
C SER A 22 16.04 9.12 -24.88
N ARG A 23 16.69 10.04 -24.16
CA ARG A 23 16.42 11.49 -24.23
C ARG A 23 16.60 12.09 -25.62
N ALA A 24 17.39 11.46 -26.50
CA ALA A 24 17.58 11.92 -27.87
C ALA A 24 16.81 11.11 -28.93
N VAL A 25 16.00 10.12 -28.50
CA VAL A 25 15.13 9.36 -29.42
C VAL A 25 14.04 10.25 -30.00
N ALA A 26 13.55 11.23 -29.22
CA ALA A 26 12.58 12.22 -29.68
C ALA A 26 13.08 13.06 -30.87
N GLU A 27 14.40 13.22 -31.05
CA GLU A 27 14.97 13.96 -32.17
C GLU A 27 15.29 13.09 -33.41
N LEU A 28 15.06 11.77 -33.38
CA LEU A 28 15.37 10.83 -34.49
C LEU A 28 16.78 11.03 -35.09
N GLY A 29 17.73 11.52 -34.29
CA GLY A 29 19.05 11.90 -34.77
C GLY A 29 19.95 10.68 -34.97
N VAL A 30 20.62 10.61 -36.13
CA VAL A 30 21.74 9.68 -36.38
C VAL A 30 23.01 10.47 -36.72
N GLY A 31 24.19 9.92 -36.42
CA GLY A 31 25.48 10.51 -36.80
C GLY A 31 26.27 11.17 -35.66
N GLY A 32 27.33 11.90 -36.01
CA GLY A 32 28.33 12.42 -35.06
C GLY A 32 27.75 13.32 -33.96
N LYS A 33 26.87 14.26 -34.32
CA LYS A 33 26.21 15.16 -33.35
C LYS A 33 25.37 14.40 -32.33
N PHE A 34 24.69 13.33 -32.74
CA PHE A 34 23.95 12.47 -31.83
C PHE A 34 24.89 11.75 -30.86
N LYS A 35 26.01 11.20 -31.36
CA LYS A 35 27.04 10.55 -30.52
C LYS A 35 27.66 11.54 -29.52
N ASP A 36 27.94 12.77 -29.93
CA ASP A 36 28.49 13.82 -29.07
C ASP A 36 27.48 14.31 -28.03
N ALA A 37 26.20 14.38 -28.38
CA ALA A 37 25.14 14.70 -27.40
C ALA A 37 24.95 13.56 -26.39
N MET A 38 25.04 12.30 -26.84
CA MET A 38 24.88 11.11 -26.00
C MET A 38 26.09 10.81 -25.12
N SER A 39 27.28 11.29 -25.48
CA SER A 39 28.49 11.19 -24.64
C SER A 39 28.46 12.13 -23.43
N ARG A 40 27.58 13.13 -23.42
CA ARG A 40 27.35 13.99 -22.24
C ARG A 40 26.32 13.36 -21.31
N PRO A 41 26.50 13.41 -19.98
CA PRO A 41 25.48 12.96 -19.04
C PRO A 41 24.18 13.77 -19.17
N GLY A 42 23.02 13.10 -19.13
CA GLY A 42 21.69 13.74 -19.12
C GLY A 42 21.36 14.49 -17.82
N GLY A 43 20.17 15.07 -17.73
CA GLY A 43 19.70 15.75 -16.51
C GLY A 43 19.49 14.79 -15.35
N TRP A 44 19.64 15.28 -14.11
CA TRP A 44 19.22 14.53 -12.92
C TRP A 44 17.78 14.85 -12.57
N SER A 45 17.04 13.83 -12.19
CA SER A 45 15.75 13.96 -11.52
C SER A 45 15.79 13.19 -10.20
N ILE A 46 15.03 13.70 -9.24
CA ILE A 46 14.74 13.02 -7.98
C ILE A 46 13.25 13.20 -7.73
N GLY A 47 12.61 12.17 -7.20
CA GLY A 47 11.19 12.22 -6.88
C GLY A 47 10.79 11.05 -6.01
N ALA A 48 9.59 11.17 -5.46
CA ALA A 48 8.98 10.13 -4.64
C ALA A 48 7.47 10.15 -4.81
N THR A 49 6.86 9.00 -4.57
CA THR A 49 5.42 8.84 -4.37
C THR A 49 5.13 8.65 -2.88
N ALA A 50 3.95 9.05 -2.47
CA ALA A 50 3.50 8.95 -1.09
C ALA A 50 2.53 7.78 -0.90
N PHE A 51 2.59 7.18 0.27
CA PHE A 51 1.68 6.12 0.72
C PHE A 51 1.11 6.53 2.07
N GLY A 52 -0.21 6.58 2.20
CA GLY A 52 -0.90 6.98 3.42
C GLY A 52 -1.74 5.85 3.99
N GLU A 53 -1.93 5.91 5.31
CA GLU A 53 -2.89 5.03 5.97
C GLU A 53 -4.32 5.45 5.60
N MET A 54 -5.14 4.49 5.19
CA MET A 54 -6.58 4.68 5.03
C MET A 54 -7.26 4.15 6.28
N LEU A 55 -8.07 4.98 6.93
CA LEU A 55 -8.68 4.57 8.20
C LEU A 55 -9.64 3.38 8.01
N PRO A 56 -9.72 2.47 9.00
CA PRO A 56 -10.57 1.29 8.93
C PRO A 56 -12.04 1.66 9.19
N TYR A 57 -12.73 2.11 8.14
CA TYR A 57 -14.15 2.45 8.20
C TYR A 57 -15.03 1.21 8.13
N HIS A 58 -16.05 1.12 8.99
CA HIS A 58 -17.02 0.02 8.97
C HIS A 58 -17.90 0.02 7.71
N GLU A 59 -18.01 1.15 7.02
CA GLU A 59 -18.73 1.27 5.76
C GLU A 59 -17.95 0.66 4.60
N ASN A 60 -16.61 0.61 4.68
CA ASN A 60 -15.79 -0.01 3.66
C ASN A 60 -15.85 -1.54 3.81
N ARG A 61 -16.41 -2.22 2.81
CA ARG A 61 -16.76 -3.65 2.87
C ARG A 61 -16.48 -4.35 1.55
N VAL A 62 -16.25 -5.64 1.69
CA VAL A 62 -16.24 -6.61 0.59
C VAL A 62 -17.11 -7.79 0.98
N TRP A 63 -17.85 -8.34 0.03
CA TRP A 63 -18.66 -9.54 0.21
C TRP A 63 -18.73 -10.33 -1.08
N LEU A 64 -19.27 -11.56 -0.99
CA LEU A 64 -19.54 -12.39 -2.16
C LEU A 64 -20.89 -12.00 -2.77
N ASP A 65 -20.91 -11.72 -4.06
CA ASP A 65 -22.13 -11.52 -4.83
C ASP A 65 -22.69 -12.90 -5.25
N GLU A 66 -23.76 -13.34 -4.59
CA GLU A 66 -24.35 -14.67 -4.80
C GLU A 66 -25.08 -14.81 -6.15
N GLU A 67 -25.40 -13.70 -6.83
CA GLU A 67 -26.09 -13.71 -8.12
C GLU A 67 -25.12 -13.71 -9.30
N ARG A 68 -23.91 -13.19 -9.10
CA ARG A 68 -22.88 -13.08 -10.14
C ARG A 68 -21.74 -14.06 -9.88
N LEU A 69 -21.61 -15.02 -10.79
CA LEU A 69 -20.53 -16.01 -10.76
C LEU A 69 -19.42 -15.63 -11.74
N ASP A 70 -18.19 -15.96 -11.37
CA ASP A 70 -17.04 -15.91 -12.27
C ASP A 70 -17.07 -17.05 -13.29
N LYS A 71 -16.06 -17.09 -14.17
CA LYS A 71 -15.94 -18.12 -15.22
C LYS A 71 -15.79 -19.56 -14.69
N TRP A 72 -15.54 -19.73 -13.39
CA TRP A 72 -15.38 -21.01 -12.70
C TRP A 72 -16.58 -21.38 -11.84
N GLY A 73 -17.64 -20.56 -11.84
CA GLY A 73 -18.85 -20.80 -11.05
C GLY A 73 -18.74 -20.35 -9.60
N MET A 74 -17.74 -19.54 -9.24
CA MET A 74 -17.57 -18.98 -7.90
C MET A 74 -18.21 -17.58 -7.80
N PRO A 75 -18.91 -17.23 -6.71
CA PRO A 75 -19.37 -15.87 -6.46
C PRO A 75 -18.25 -14.82 -6.62
N VAL A 76 -18.51 -13.75 -7.37
CA VAL A 76 -17.55 -12.64 -7.52
C VAL A 76 -17.52 -11.77 -6.26
N LEU A 77 -16.46 -10.99 -6.11
CA LEU A 77 -16.40 -9.98 -5.04
C LEU A 77 -17.23 -8.74 -5.43
N ALA A 78 -18.13 -8.34 -4.54
CA ALA A 78 -18.72 -7.02 -4.52
C ALA A 78 -17.97 -6.16 -3.50
N ILE A 79 -17.52 -4.98 -3.92
CA ILE A 79 -16.69 -4.08 -3.11
C ILE A 79 -17.37 -2.72 -3.06
N ASP A 80 -17.61 -2.24 -1.85
CA ASP A 80 -18.06 -0.88 -1.57
C ASP A 80 -17.04 -0.25 -0.62
N CYS A 81 -16.22 0.65 -1.16
CA CYS A 81 -15.06 1.17 -0.47
C CYS A 81 -14.70 2.54 -1.02
N GLU A 82 -14.53 3.51 -0.12
CA GLU A 82 -14.12 4.86 -0.46
C GLU A 82 -13.10 5.44 0.52
N MET A 83 -12.39 6.46 0.06
CA MET A 83 -11.64 7.36 0.94
C MET A 83 -12.56 8.43 1.49
N LYS A 84 -12.31 8.88 2.71
CA LYS A 84 -13.05 9.98 3.33
C LYS A 84 -12.15 11.21 3.48
N GLU A 85 -12.70 12.25 4.12
CA GLU A 85 -12.05 13.55 4.29
C GLU A 85 -10.63 13.45 4.87
N ASN A 86 -10.42 12.54 5.83
CA ASN A 86 -9.11 12.29 6.43
C ASN A 86 -8.02 12.00 5.39
N GLU A 87 -8.27 11.04 4.49
CA GLU A 87 -7.30 10.67 3.45
C GLU A 87 -7.11 11.79 2.42
N GLN A 88 -8.18 12.54 2.11
CA GLN A 88 -8.09 13.69 1.20
C GLN A 88 -7.20 14.81 1.76
N LEU A 89 -7.32 15.10 3.06
CA LEU A 89 -6.47 16.06 3.75
C LEU A 89 -5.02 15.55 3.83
N MET A 90 -4.85 14.26 4.14
CA MET A 90 -3.52 13.63 4.18
C MET A 90 -2.81 13.70 2.83
N ARG A 91 -3.53 13.49 1.71
CA ARG A 91 -2.96 13.55 0.35
C ARG A 91 -2.46 14.94 -0.05
N LYS A 92 -3.12 16.01 0.40
CA LYS A 92 -2.62 17.37 0.20
C LYS A 92 -1.31 17.58 0.95
N ALA A 93 -1.29 17.19 2.22
CA ALA A 93 -0.09 17.28 3.05
C ALA A 93 1.08 16.44 2.49
N MET A 94 0.83 15.27 1.92
CA MET A 94 1.87 14.47 1.26
C MET A 94 2.57 15.23 0.12
N MET A 95 1.83 16.04 -0.66
CA MET A 95 2.42 16.82 -1.74
C MET A 95 3.23 17.99 -1.19
N ASP A 96 2.64 18.72 -0.24
CA ASP A 96 3.24 19.91 0.35
C ASP A 96 4.55 19.57 1.08
N ASP A 97 4.54 18.53 1.92
CA ASP A 97 5.69 18.08 2.70
C ASP A 97 6.84 17.58 1.79
N MET A 98 6.54 16.86 0.70
CA MET A 98 7.59 16.39 -0.22
C MET A 98 8.21 17.56 -0.99
N ALA A 99 7.39 18.53 -1.39
CA ALA A 99 7.91 19.73 -2.05
C ALA A 99 8.86 20.49 -1.12
N GLU A 100 8.44 20.70 0.14
CA GLU A 100 9.28 21.35 1.16
C GLU A 100 10.59 20.59 1.40
N ILE A 101 10.53 19.25 1.54
CA ILE A 101 11.72 18.41 1.70
C ILE A 101 12.68 18.57 0.53
N LEU A 102 12.18 18.51 -0.71
CA LEU A 102 13.02 18.62 -1.91
C LEU A 102 13.62 20.02 -2.07
N GLU A 103 12.85 21.08 -1.82
CA GLU A 103 13.32 22.46 -1.88
C GLU A 103 14.40 22.72 -0.82
N ALA A 104 14.18 22.26 0.41
CA ALA A 104 15.14 22.35 1.49
C ALA A 104 16.43 21.55 1.20
N ALA A 105 16.31 20.40 0.51
CA ALA A 105 17.44 19.63 0.03
C ALA A 105 18.20 20.27 -1.15
N GLY A 106 17.72 21.41 -1.67
CA GLY A 106 18.36 22.16 -2.74
C GLY A 106 17.92 21.77 -4.14
N ALA A 107 16.85 20.97 -4.29
CA ALA A 107 16.24 20.71 -5.58
C ALA A 107 15.72 22.00 -6.22
N ARG A 108 15.60 21.99 -7.55
CA ARG A 108 15.07 23.08 -8.36
C ARG A 108 14.03 22.51 -9.32
N ASN A 109 13.08 23.34 -9.74
CA ASN A 109 11.96 22.91 -10.59
C ASN A 109 11.12 21.80 -9.92
N VAL A 110 10.79 22.00 -8.63
CA VAL A 110 9.95 21.08 -7.88
C VAL A 110 8.51 21.24 -8.36
N HIS A 111 7.91 20.12 -8.75
CA HIS A 111 6.52 20.06 -9.21
C HIS A 111 5.82 18.94 -8.46
N THR A 112 4.67 19.25 -7.86
CA THR A 112 3.78 18.26 -7.25
C THR A 112 2.73 17.83 -8.26
N TRP A 113 2.18 16.64 -8.06
CA TRP A 113 1.08 16.12 -8.86
C TRP A 113 0.15 15.27 -7.98
N ASP A 114 -1.14 15.29 -8.31
CA ASP A 114 -2.11 14.33 -7.82
C ASP A 114 -2.90 13.77 -9.01
N SER A 115 -2.84 12.46 -9.21
CA SER A 115 -3.55 11.77 -10.29
C SER A 115 -4.88 11.16 -9.83
N GLY A 116 -5.33 11.48 -8.61
CA GLY A 116 -6.43 10.78 -7.98
C GLY A 116 -5.98 9.44 -7.37
N TYR A 117 -6.83 8.84 -6.55
CA TYR A 117 -6.63 7.49 -6.02
C TYR A 117 -7.99 6.83 -5.82
N TRP A 118 -8.05 5.54 -6.13
CA TRP A 118 -9.21 4.68 -5.95
C TRP A 118 -8.75 3.46 -5.15
N PRO A 119 -9.51 3.02 -4.14
CA PRO A 119 -9.19 1.79 -3.42
C PRO A 119 -8.89 0.64 -4.38
N GLY A 120 -7.75 -0.03 -4.17
CA GLY A 120 -7.23 -1.09 -5.04
C GLY A 120 -6.01 -0.71 -5.87
N MET A 121 -5.79 0.58 -6.16
CA MET A 121 -4.60 1.01 -6.93
C MET A 121 -3.27 0.74 -6.22
N GLY A 122 -3.29 0.68 -4.88
CA GLY A 122 -2.10 0.36 -4.08
C GLY A 122 -1.75 -1.14 -4.02
N ILE A 123 -2.64 -2.04 -4.45
CA ILE A 123 -2.46 -3.51 -4.40
C ILE A 123 -2.07 -3.97 -2.98
N HIS A 124 -2.62 -3.29 -1.97
CA HIS A 124 -2.34 -3.48 -0.55
C HIS A 124 -3.67 -3.60 0.22
N GLU A 125 -4.59 -4.42 -0.30
CA GLU A 125 -5.88 -4.70 0.32
C GLU A 125 -5.70 -5.44 1.66
N MET A 126 -6.35 -4.93 2.70
CA MET A 126 -6.13 -5.35 4.08
C MET A 126 -7.41 -5.30 4.90
N GLY A 127 -7.48 -6.11 5.96
CA GLY A 127 -8.51 -6.02 6.99
C GLY A 127 -9.86 -6.69 6.71
N THR A 128 -9.95 -7.43 5.60
CA THR A 128 -11.16 -8.17 5.21
C THR A 128 -11.48 -9.35 6.13
N ALA A 129 -10.50 -9.87 6.87
CA ALA A 129 -10.64 -10.87 7.93
C ALA A 129 -9.81 -10.46 9.16
N ARG A 130 -10.02 -9.23 9.64
CA ARG A 130 -9.16 -8.61 10.65
C ARG A 130 -9.04 -9.43 11.94
N MET A 131 -7.86 -9.37 12.56
CA MET A 131 -7.66 -9.80 13.94
C MET A 131 -8.38 -8.87 14.93
N GLY A 132 -8.64 -9.40 16.13
CA GLY A 132 -9.12 -8.62 17.26
C GLY A 132 -9.01 -9.39 18.56
N ARG A 133 -9.53 -8.77 19.63
CA ARG A 133 -9.56 -9.34 20.99
C ARG A 133 -10.92 -9.95 21.35
N ASP A 134 -11.90 -9.81 20.46
CA ASP A 134 -13.28 -10.20 20.70
C ASP A 134 -13.87 -10.84 19.43
N PRO A 135 -14.37 -12.09 19.48
CA PRO A 135 -15.01 -12.75 18.34
C PRO A 135 -16.24 -12.00 17.80
N ALA A 136 -16.90 -11.16 18.61
CA ALA A 136 -18.03 -10.36 18.14
C ALA A 136 -17.61 -9.22 17.19
N THR A 137 -16.32 -8.86 17.16
CA THR A 137 -15.82 -7.70 16.39
C THR A 137 -14.65 -8.03 15.47
N SER A 138 -14.27 -9.30 15.36
CA SER A 138 -13.12 -9.76 14.56
C SER A 138 -13.31 -11.19 14.07
N VAL A 139 -12.64 -11.52 12.96
CA VAL A 139 -12.68 -12.88 12.38
C VAL A 139 -11.61 -13.77 13.01
N LEU A 140 -10.47 -13.16 13.34
CA LEU A 140 -9.30 -13.85 13.86
C LEU A 140 -8.96 -13.38 15.27
N ASN A 141 -8.39 -14.26 16.08
CA ASN A 141 -7.75 -13.89 17.34
C ASN A 141 -6.35 -13.32 17.12
N GLU A 142 -5.63 -13.06 18.21
CA GLU A 142 -4.29 -12.49 18.19
C GLU A 142 -3.22 -13.38 17.51
N TRP A 143 -3.51 -14.67 17.27
CA TRP A 143 -2.63 -15.67 16.66
C TRP A 143 -2.95 -15.94 15.19
N ASN A 144 -3.74 -15.09 14.53
CA ASN A 144 -4.22 -15.30 13.16
C ASN A 144 -5.15 -16.53 13.02
N GLN A 145 -5.68 -17.05 14.11
CA GLN A 145 -6.55 -18.22 14.15
C GLN A 145 -8.02 -17.77 14.08
N VAL A 146 -8.82 -18.46 13.28
CA VAL A 146 -10.28 -18.22 13.19
C VAL A 146 -10.92 -18.59 14.53
N TRP A 147 -11.76 -17.69 15.08
CA TRP A 147 -12.42 -17.93 16.37
C TRP A 147 -13.26 -19.21 16.38
N ASP A 148 -14.04 -19.44 15.32
CA ASP A 148 -14.98 -20.56 15.21
C ASP A 148 -14.33 -21.86 14.69
N ALA A 149 -13.07 -21.80 14.23
CA ALA A 149 -12.37 -22.93 13.63
C ALA A 149 -10.90 -22.92 14.04
N LYS A 150 -10.59 -23.56 15.18
CA LYS A 150 -9.25 -23.54 15.79
C LYS A 150 -8.15 -24.10 14.88
N ASN A 151 -8.46 -25.00 13.97
CA ASN A 151 -7.49 -25.55 13.03
C ASN A 151 -7.32 -24.71 11.74
N VAL A 152 -7.93 -23.52 11.66
CA VAL A 152 -7.86 -22.62 10.49
C VAL A 152 -7.14 -21.33 10.85
N PHE A 153 -6.16 -20.96 10.02
CA PHE A 153 -5.33 -19.76 10.20
C PHE A 153 -5.30 -18.92 8.92
N VAL A 154 -5.33 -17.60 9.08
CA VAL A 154 -5.32 -16.62 7.97
C VAL A 154 -4.18 -15.63 8.16
N THR A 155 -3.20 -15.66 7.27
CA THR A 155 -1.90 -15.00 7.48
C THR A 155 -1.48 -14.05 6.34
N ASP A 156 -2.41 -13.67 5.47
CA ASP A 156 -2.20 -12.65 4.42
C ASP A 156 -2.71 -11.26 4.87
N GLY A 157 -2.75 -10.27 3.97
CA GLY A 157 -3.17 -8.91 4.34
C GLY A 157 -4.55 -8.78 4.99
N SER A 158 -5.43 -9.78 4.84
CA SER A 158 -6.77 -9.74 5.41
C SER A 158 -6.79 -9.64 6.94
N PHE A 159 -5.75 -10.12 7.64
CA PHE A 159 -5.69 -10.10 9.10
C PHE A 159 -5.44 -8.72 9.71
N MET A 160 -4.92 -7.78 8.93
CA MET A 160 -4.44 -6.47 9.41
C MET A 160 -5.60 -5.59 9.90
N THR A 161 -5.44 -4.92 11.03
CA THR A 161 -6.46 -3.99 11.57
C THR A 161 -6.30 -2.55 11.07
N SER A 162 -5.16 -2.25 10.46
CA SER A 162 -4.81 -0.98 9.80
C SER A 162 -3.79 -1.29 8.70
N ASN A 163 -3.79 -0.52 7.62
CA ASN A 163 -2.87 -0.72 6.51
C ASN A 163 -1.51 -0.01 6.67
N ALA A 164 -1.37 0.87 7.67
CA ALA A 164 -0.20 1.72 7.86
C ALA A 164 0.20 2.48 6.57
N CYS A 165 1.46 2.95 6.49
CA CYS A 165 1.98 3.70 5.35
C CYS A 165 3.20 3.05 4.67
N GLN A 166 3.52 1.81 5.05
CA GLN A 166 4.67 1.05 4.54
C GLN A 166 4.20 -0.17 3.76
N ASN A 167 5.05 -0.71 2.89
CA ASN A 167 4.72 -1.94 2.17
C ASN A 167 4.60 -3.10 3.16
N PRO A 168 3.50 -3.85 3.12
CA PRO A 168 3.09 -4.68 4.24
C PRO A 168 3.67 -6.10 4.20
N SER A 169 4.27 -6.53 3.08
CA SER A 169 4.64 -7.92 2.85
C SER A 169 5.58 -8.50 3.92
N LEU A 170 6.55 -7.73 4.40
CA LEU A 170 7.44 -8.17 5.49
C LEU A 170 6.68 -8.38 6.80
N THR A 171 5.69 -7.53 7.08
CA THR A 171 4.79 -7.70 8.23
C THR A 171 3.97 -8.97 8.08
N TYR A 172 3.43 -9.27 6.90
CA TYR A 172 2.72 -10.52 6.65
C TYR A 172 3.60 -11.72 6.96
N MET A 173 4.83 -11.75 6.42
CA MET A 173 5.78 -12.84 6.67
C MET A 173 6.07 -13.03 8.16
N ALA A 174 6.24 -11.95 8.92
CA ALA A 174 6.46 -12.01 10.36
C ALA A 174 5.26 -12.62 11.11
N PHE A 175 4.03 -12.22 10.75
CA PHE A 175 2.81 -12.77 11.33
C PHE A 175 2.56 -14.22 10.91
N THR A 176 2.85 -14.58 9.65
CA THR A 176 2.81 -15.97 9.17
C THR A 176 3.75 -16.86 9.97
N ALA A 177 5.00 -16.44 10.19
CA ALA A 177 5.96 -17.20 10.97
C ALA A 177 5.48 -17.43 12.41
N ARG A 178 4.95 -16.38 13.06
CA ARG A 178 4.38 -16.45 14.42
C ARG A 178 3.16 -17.36 14.49
N ALA A 179 2.24 -17.26 13.53
CA ALA A 179 1.02 -18.07 13.50
C ALA A 179 1.32 -19.56 13.25
N ALA A 180 2.29 -19.85 12.36
CA ALA A 180 2.73 -21.21 12.09
C ALA A 180 3.38 -21.86 13.32
N ASP A 181 4.23 -21.12 14.04
CA ASP A 181 4.84 -21.60 15.29
C ASP A 181 3.77 -21.96 16.32
N TYR A 182 2.83 -21.03 16.59
CA TYR A 182 1.69 -21.26 17.48
C TYR A 182 0.84 -22.47 17.05
N ALA A 183 0.51 -22.58 15.77
CA ALA A 183 -0.27 -23.70 15.24
C ALA A 183 0.44 -25.04 15.47
N VAL A 184 1.76 -25.10 15.28
CA VAL A 184 2.54 -26.32 15.53
C VAL A 184 2.59 -26.67 17.01
N GLU A 185 2.76 -25.69 17.90
CA GLU A 185 2.73 -25.92 19.34
C GLU A 185 1.38 -26.45 19.82
N GLU A 186 0.27 -25.83 19.40
CA GLU A 186 -1.08 -26.25 19.77
C GLU A 186 -1.45 -27.60 19.16
N LEU A 187 -0.99 -27.90 17.94
CA LEU A 187 -1.16 -29.22 17.32
C LEU A 187 -0.45 -30.32 18.13
N LYS A 188 0.79 -30.08 18.57
CA LYS A 188 1.54 -31.02 19.42
C LYS A 188 0.84 -31.26 20.76
N ARG A 189 0.17 -30.23 21.30
CA ARG A 189 -0.66 -30.32 22.52
C ARG A 189 -2.04 -30.95 22.28
N ARG A 190 -2.44 -31.13 21.02
CA ARG A 190 -3.78 -31.61 20.60
C ARG A 190 -4.91 -30.67 21.01
N ASN A 191 -4.67 -29.36 20.88
CA ASN A 191 -5.63 -28.30 21.20
C ASN A 191 -6.36 -27.73 19.96
N LEU A 192 -6.02 -28.21 18.76
CA LEU A 192 -6.60 -27.80 17.48
C LEU A 192 -7.66 -28.79 16.99
#